data_AF-A0A521K6D2-F1
#
_entry.id   AF-A0A521K6D2-F1
#
_cell.length_a   1.000
_cell.length_b   1.000
_cell.length_c   1.000
_cell.angle_alpha   90.00
_cell.angle_beta   90.00
_cell.angle_gamma   90.00
#
_symmetry.space_group_name_H-M   'P 1'
#
loop_
_entity.id
_entity.type
_entity.pdbx_description
1 polymer ?
#
loop_
_entity_poly.entity_id
_entity_poly.type
_entity_poly.pdbx_seq_one_letter_code
_entity_poly.pdbx_strand_id
1 'polypeptide(L)'
;MPRLTIALCTSAAAAVAVYLWRPGAQGLGAAMGISMGAGLAALGVLWIAREARRGGMHAFRAQTLFFLAKLGVLTVGAIALRYIPQLSDSADWRMWLLAFLAASVIVMFIGLWGMFPRGRAALAHGAATNGDRLQ
;
A
#
# COMPACT_ATOMS: atom_id res chain seq x y z
N MET A 1 10.46 12.93 0.49
CA MET A 1 9.78 11.73 -0.05
C MET A 1 10.68 10.49 -0.25
N PRO A 2 11.99 10.57 -0.58
CA PRO A 2 12.75 9.36 -0.94
C PRO A 2 12.96 8.37 0.23
N ARG A 3 13.02 8.87 1.48
CA ARG A 3 13.23 8.01 2.67
C ARG A 3 12.08 7.05 2.95
N LEU A 4 10.84 7.43 2.64
CA LEU A 4 9.65 6.59 2.82
C LEU A 4 9.60 5.48 1.78
N THR A 5 9.97 5.79 0.54
CA THR A 5 10.08 4.81 -0.54
C THR A 5 11.17 3.80 -0.25
N ILE A 6 12.33 4.25 0.26
CA ILE A 6 13.44 3.36 0.63
C ILE A 6 13.03 2.43 1.77
N ALA A 7 12.33 2.92 2.80
CA ALA A 7 11.83 2.12 3.91
C ALA A 7 10.78 1.08 3.47
N LEU A 8 9.89 1.45 2.54
CA LEU A 8 8.93 0.54 1.93
C LEU A 8 9.60 -0.54 1.09
N CYS A 9 10.58 -0.17 0.26
CA CYS A 9 11.34 -1.11 -0.54
C CYS A 9 12.17 -2.06 0.34
N THR A 10 12.78 -1.57 1.43
CA THR A 10 13.58 -2.41 2.34
C THR A 10 12.73 -3.32 3.21
N SER A 11 11.58 -2.86 3.72
CA SER A 11 10.66 -3.72 4.48
C SER A 11 9.99 -4.78 3.60
N ALA A 12 9.60 -4.43 2.36
CA ALA A 12 9.13 -5.40 1.37
C ALA A 12 10.24 -6.38 0.98
N ALA A 13 11.47 -5.92 0.74
CA ALA A 13 12.61 -6.78 0.43
C ALA A 13 12.98 -7.72 1.59
N ALA A 14 12.90 -7.25 2.84
CA ALA A 14 13.15 -8.07 4.02
C ALA A 14 12.05 -9.12 4.23
N ALA A 15 10.78 -8.74 4.04
CA ALA A 15 9.67 -9.69 4.10
C ALA A 15 9.79 -10.76 3.00
N VAL A 16 10.16 -10.38 1.78
CA VAL A 16 10.44 -11.31 0.67
C VAL A 16 11.65 -12.19 0.99
N ALA A 17 12.74 -11.64 1.54
CA ALA A 17 13.95 -12.41 1.90
C ALA A 17 13.68 -13.46 2.99
N VAL A 18 12.89 -13.12 4.02
CA VAL A 18 12.51 -14.07 5.08
C VAL A 18 11.57 -15.15 4.54
N TYR A 19 10.69 -14.81 3.59
CA TYR A 19 9.75 -15.76 3.03
C TYR A 19 10.35 -16.67 1.94
N LEU A 20 11.35 -16.18 1.19
CA LEU A 20 12.14 -16.95 0.23
C LEU A 20 12.89 -18.14 0.86
N TRP A 21 13.01 -18.19 2.18
CA TRP A 21 13.54 -19.33 2.92
C TRP A 21 12.56 -20.50 3.05
N ARG A 22 11.29 -20.35 2.65
CA ARG A 22 10.34 -21.47 2.55
C ARG A 22 10.27 -22.01 1.12
N PRO A 23 10.85 -23.19 0.83
CA PRO A 23 10.72 -23.82 -0.47
C PRO A 23 9.26 -24.24 -0.73
N GLY A 24 8.80 -24.08 -1.98
CA GLY A 24 7.51 -24.59 -2.48
C GLY A 24 6.45 -23.53 -2.79
N ALA A 25 5.24 -24.00 -3.10
CA ALA A 25 4.13 -23.18 -3.61
C ALA A 25 3.67 -22.08 -2.63
N GLN A 26 3.82 -22.30 -1.33
CA GLN A 26 3.50 -21.29 -0.32
C GLN A 26 4.41 -20.05 -0.44
N GLY A 27 5.70 -20.27 -0.68
CA GLY A 27 6.70 -19.20 -0.81
C GLY A 27 6.44 -18.34 -2.04
N LEU A 28 6.19 -18.98 -3.18
CA LEU A 28 5.84 -18.30 -4.43
C LEU A 28 4.54 -17.52 -4.32
N GLY A 29 3.48 -18.12 -3.76
CA GLY A 29 2.21 -17.44 -3.51
C GLY A 29 2.39 -16.18 -2.67
N ALA A 30 3.12 -16.27 -1.56
CA ALA A 30 3.40 -15.11 -0.71
C ALA A 30 4.24 -14.04 -1.41
N ALA A 31 5.29 -14.42 -2.15
CA ALA A 31 6.14 -13.48 -2.89
C ALA A 31 5.35 -12.72 -3.97
N MET A 32 4.50 -13.42 -4.72
CA MET A 32 3.56 -12.81 -5.68
C MET A 32 2.57 -11.87 -4.98
N GLY A 33 2.05 -12.27 -3.82
CA GLY A 33 1.11 -11.45 -3.04
C GLY A 33 1.75 -10.16 -2.53
N ILE A 34 2.96 -10.25 -1.95
CA ILE A 34 3.71 -9.08 -1.45
C ILE A 34 4.07 -8.14 -2.60
N SER A 35 4.61 -8.66 -3.71
CA SER A 35 5.05 -7.84 -4.84
C SER A 35 3.88 -7.08 -5.48
N MET A 36 2.75 -7.76 -5.74
CA MET A 36 1.54 -7.11 -6.24
C MET A 36 0.96 -6.12 -5.21
N GLY A 37 0.83 -6.53 -3.94
CA GLY A 37 0.25 -5.70 -2.89
C GLY A 37 1.06 -4.43 -2.64
N ALA A 38 2.37 -4.55 -2.52
CA ALA A 38 3.29 -3.42 -2.35
C ALA A 38 3.33 -2.54 -3.61
N GLY A 39 3.38 -3.15 -4.80
CA GLY A 39 3.39 -2.44 -6.07
C GLY A 39 2.14 -1.58 -6.25
N LEU A 40 0.94 -2.18 -6.06
CA LEU A 40 -0.31 -1.43 -6.11
C LEU A 40 -0.31 -0.34 -5.04
N ALA A 41 -0.03 -0.68 -3.78
CA ALA A 41 -0.12 0.29 -2.69
C ALA A 41 0.82 1.49 -2.89
N ALA A 42 2.05 1.27 -3.37
CA ALA A 42 2.99 2.35 -3.70
C ALA A 42 2.45 3.26 -4.82
N LEU A 43 1.91 2.67 -5.89
CA LEU A 43 1.33 3.41 -7.01
C LEU A 43 0.10 4.22 -6.56
N GLY A 44 -0.72 3.65 -5.68
CA GLY A 44 -1.86 4.34 -5.05
C GLY A 44 -1.43 5.53 -4.21
N VAL A 45 -0.41 5.37 -3.36
CA VAL A 45 0.14 6.48 -2.56
C VAL A 45 0.64 7.61 -3.45
N LEU A 46 1.35 7.30 -4.54
CA LEU A 46 1.84 8.32 -5.49
C LEU A 46 0.68 9.04 -6.18
N TRP A 47 -0.34 8.30 -6.62
CA TRP A 47 -1.53 8.86 -7.25
C TRP A 47 -2.29 9.77 -6.29
N ILE A 48 -2.58 9.30 -5.07
CA ILE A 48 -3.29 10.07 -4.05
C ILE A 48 -2.49 11.31 -3.67
N ALA A 49 -1.17 11.21 -3.53
CA ALA A 49 -0.32 12.37 -3.24
C ALA A 49 -0.34 13.41 -4.37
N ARG A 50 -0.43 12.97 -5.63
CA ARG A 50 -0.61 13.86 -6.79
C ARG A 50 -1.98 14.53 -6.75
N GLU A 51 -3.02 13.74 -6.47
CA GLU A 51 -4.41 14.20 -6.53
C GLU A 51 -4.80 15.07 -5.33
N ALA A 52 -4.17 14.87 -4.16
CA ALA A 52 -4.32 15.73 -2.99
C ALA A 52 -3.87 17.18 -3.24
N ARG A 53 -2.98 17.41 -4.22
CA ARG A 53 -2.62 18.78 -4.63
C ARG A 53 -3.75 19.51 -5.36
N ARG A 54 -4.74 18.77 -5.89
CA ARG A 54 -5.92 19.31 -6.57
C ARG A 54 -7.10 19.55 -5.62
N GLY A 55 -7.06 19.01 -4.41
CA GLY A 55 -8.07 19.20 -3.37
C GLY A 55 -8.46 17.92 -2.64
N GLY A 56 -9.08 18.06 -1.47
CA GLY A 56 -9.44 16.93 -0.60
C GLY A 56 -10.44 15.94 -1.24
N MET A 57 -11.43 16.45 -1.98
CA MET A 57 -12.42 15.62 -2.66
C MET A 57 -11.80 14.72 -3.73
N HIS A 58 -10.81 15.25 -4.46
CA HIS A 58 -10.09 14.49 -5.47
C HIS A 58 -9.21 13.40 -4.85
N ALA A 59 -8.56 13.67 -3.72
CA ALA A 59 -7.81 12.67 -2.96
C ALA A 59 -8.70 11.53 -2.47
N PHE A 60 -9.90 11.84 -1.96
CA PHE A 60 -10.86 10.84 -1.52
C PHE A 60 -11.31 9.94 -2.69
N ARG A 61 -11.68 10.54 -3.82
CA ARG A 61 -12.04 9.79 -5.03
C ARG A 61 -10.90 8.89 -5.52
N ALA A 62 -9.66 9.39 -5.51
CA ALA A 62 -8.49 8.58 -5.86
C ALA A 62 -8.32 7.39 -4.90
N GLN A 63 -8.46 7.60 -3.59
CA GLN A 63 -8.39 6.54 -2.58
C GLN A 63 -9.48 5.47 -2.83
N THR A 64 -10.72 5.87 -3.10
CA THR A 64 -11.83 4.94 -3.39
C THR A 64 -11.58 4.13 -4.65
N LEU A 65 -11.17 4.78 -5.75
CA LEU A 65 -10.83 4.08 -6.99
C LEU A 65 -9.70 3.08 -6.79
N PHE A 66 -8.68 3.45 -6.02
CA PHE A 66 -7.56 2.58 -5.76
C PHE A 66 -7.93 1.39 -4.85
N PHE A 67 -8.83 1.60 -3.90
CA PHE A 67 -9.40 0.52 -3.10
C PHE A 67 -10.18 -0.48 -3.97
N LEU A 68 -11.01 0.01 -4.89
CA LEU A 68 -11.70 -0.83 -5.88
C LEU A 68 -10.71 -1.61 -6.75
N ALA A 69 -9.64 -0.95 -7.22
CA ALA A 69 -8.59 -1.61 -7.99
C ALA A 69 -7.89 -2.72 -7.18
N LYS A 70 -7.62 -2.50 -5.88
CA LYS A 70 -7.08 -3.53 -4.98
C LYS A 70 -8.02 -4.71 -4.86
N LEU A 71 -9.33 -4.48 -4.69
CA LEU A 71 -10.32 -5.55 -4.65
C LEU A 71 -10.36 -6.32 -5.98
N GLY A 72 -10.34 -5.64 -7.12
CA GLY A 72 -10.30 -6.27 -8.44
C GLY A 72 -9.07 -7.16 -8.61
N VAL A 73 -7.88 -6.65 -8.29
CA VAL A 73 -6.64 -7.44 -8.33
C VAL A 73 -6.70 -8.63 -7.36
N LEU A 74 -7.20 -8.41 -6.14
CA LEU A 74 -7.35 -9.45 -5.12
C LEU A 74 -8.28 -10.57 -5.59
N THR A 75 -9.44 -10.23 -6.14
CA THR A 75 -10.41 -11.21 -6.65
C THR A 75 -9.87 -11.94 -7.89
N VAL A 76 -9.36 -11.21 -8.89
CA VAL A 76 -8.85 -11.81 -10.13
C VAL A 76 -7.64 -12.70 -9.84
N GLY A 77 -6.71 -12.25 -9.00
CA GLY A 77 -5.53 -13.04 -8.62
C GLY A 77 -5.90 -14.29 -7.83
N ALA A 78 -6.85 -14.19 -6.88
CA ALA A 78 -7.33 -15.37 -6.14
C ALA A 78 -8.05 -16.39 -7.04
N ILE A 79 -8.88 -15.91 -7.98
CA ILE A 79 -9.55 -16.77 -8.97
C ILE A 79 -8.51 -17.42 -9.89
N ALA A 80 -7.56 -16.66 -10.41
CA ALA A 80 -6.50 -17.17 -11.29
C ALA A 80 -5.69 -18.27 -10.59
N LEU A 81 -5.22 -18.02 -9.37
CA LEU A 81 -4.44 -19.01 -8.61
C LEU A 81 -5.27 -20.24 -8.19
N ARG A 82 -6.59 -20.10 -8.03
CA ARG A 82 -7.47 -21.19 -7.61
C ARG A 82 -7.92 -22.09 -8.76
N TYR A 83 -8.19 -21.52 -9.93
CA TYR A 83 -8.85 -22.23 -11.03
C TYR A 83 -7.95 -22.51 -12.23
N ILE A 84 -6.76 -21.91 -12.30
CA ILE A 84 -5.78 -22.20 -13.36
C ILE A 84 -4.79 -23.25 -12.81
N PRO A 85 -4.84 -24.51 -13.26
CA PRO A 85 -4.05 -25.60 -12.69
C PRO A 85 -2.53 -25.31 -12.67
N GLN A 86 -2.03 -24.71 -13.74
CA GLN A 86 -0.61 -24.35 -13.87
C GLN A 86 -0.15 -23.38 -12.76
N LEU A 87 -1.05 -22.52 -12.30
CA LEU A 87 -0.77 -21.57 -11.23
C LEU A 87 -1.00 -22.18 -9.84
N SER A 88 -2.05 -23.00 -9.67
CA SER A 88 -2.36 -23.61 -8.37
C SER A 88 -1.27 -24.54 -7.86
N ASP A 89 -0.59 -25.24 -8.78
CA ASP A 89 0.50 -26.16 -8.43
C ASP A 89 1.77 -25.40 -8.03
N SER A 90 1.92 -24.18 -8.56
CA SER A 90 3.10 -23.33 -8.35
C SER A 90 2.94 -22.36 -7.18
N ALA A 91 1.71 -21.98 -6.82
CA ALA A 91 1.45 -20.92 -5.85
C ALA A 91 0.17 -21.16 -5.04
N ASP A 92 0.31 -21.13 -3.71
CA ASP A 92 -0.84 -21.23 -2.80
C ASP A 92 -1.63 -19.91 -2.75
N TRP A 93 -2.88 -19.95 -3.23
CA TRP A 93 -3.78 -18.79 -3.27
C TRP A 93 -4.08 -18.19 -1.89
N ARG A 94 -4.06 -19.00 -0.81
CA ARG A 94 -4.30 -18.53 0.56
C ARG A 94 -3.13 -17.69 1.04
N MET A 95 -1.91 -18.18 0.80
CA MET A 95 -0.70 -17.46 1.14
C MET A 95 -0.57 -16.18 0.34
N TRP A 96 -0.94 -16.21 -0.95
CA TRP A 96 -1.01 -15.02 -1.78
C TRP A 96 -1.94 -13.95 -1.21
N LEU A 97 -3.16 -14.33 -0.80
CA LEU A 97 -4.13 -13.41 -0.20
C LEU A 97 -3.62 -12.78 1.11
N LEU A 98 -3.11 -13.60 2.02
CA LEU A 98 -2.59 -13.13 3.31
C LEU A 98 -1.42 -12.17 3.10
N ALA A 99 -0.51 -12.51 2.19
CA ALA A 99 0.67 -11.73 1.89
C ALA A 99 0.31 -10.39 1.21
N PHE A 100 -0.64 -10.40 0.29
CA PHE A 100 -1.18 -9.19 -0.34
C PHE A 100 -1.84 -8.25 0.69
N LEU A 101 -2.66 -8.81 1.58
CA LEU A 101 -3.32 -8.05 2.65
C LEU A 101 -2.29 -7.45 3.60
N ALA A 102 -1.34 -8.24 4.08
CA ALA A 102 -0.29 -7.78 4.98
C ALA A 102 0.53 -6.63 4.36
N ALA A 103 0.98 -6.80 3.11
CA ALA A 103 1.70 -5.74 2.40
C ALA A 103 0.86 -4.47 2.25
N SER A 104 -0.42 -4.60 1.88
CA SER A 104 -1.35 -3.47 1.73
C SER A 104 -1.54 -2.70 3.03
N VAL A 105 -1.69 -3.41 4.16
CA VAL A 105 -1.86 -2.83 5.49
C VAL A 105 -0.60 -2.10 5.92
N ILE A 106 0.58 -2.71 5.76
CA ILE A 106 1.87 -2.09 6.10
C ILE A 106 2.06 -0.78 5.34
N VAL A 107 1.84 -0.78 4.03
CA VAL A 107 2.00 0.44 3.21
C VAL A 107 1.01 1.52 3.63
N MET A 108 -0.22 1.14 3.97
CA MET A 108 -1.24 2.08 4.45
C MET A 108 -0.82 2.76 5.76
N PHE A 109 -0.35 1.98 6.74
CA PHE A 109 0.13 2.54 8.02
C PHE A 109 1.34 3.45 7.83
N ILE A 110 2.28 3.08 6.97
CA ILE A 110 3.44 3.91 6.62
C ILE A 110 2.99 5.24 6.00
N GLY A 111 2.03 5.19 5.06
CA GLY A 111 1.45 6.39 4.44
C GLY A 111 0.75 7.29 5.46
N LEU A 112 -0.04 6.71 6.35
CA LEU A 112 -0.75 7.42 7.42
C LEU A 112 0.23 8.13 8.36
N TRP A 113 1.26 7.42 8.80
CA TRP A 113 2.28 7.97 9.71
C TRP A 113 3.06 9.13 9.08
N GLY A 114 3.36 9.03 7.77
CA GLY A 114 4.01 10.10 7.02
C GLY A 114 3.16 11.37 6.85
N MET A 115 1.85 11.29 7.07
CA MET A 115 0.92 12.41 6.91
C MET A 115 0.79 13.26 8.19
N PHE A 116 0.91 12.64 9.37
CA PHE A 116 0.79 13.29 10.69
C PHE A 116 1.67 14.53 10.90
N PRO A 117 2.97 14.55 10.51
CA PRO A 117 3.81 15.73 10.73
C PRO A 117 3.33 16.96 9.96
N ARG A 118 2.74 16.78 8.77
CA ARG A 118 2.25 17.89 7.93
C ARG A 118 0.99 18.51 8.51
N GLY A 119 0.10 17.69 9.08
CA GLY A 119 -1.11 18.18 9.75
C GLY A 119 -0.76 19.05 10.96
N ARG A 120 0.23 18.64 11.76
CA ARG A 120 0.69 19.44 12.91
C ARG A 120 1.27 20.80 12.50
N ALA A 121 2.06 20.84 11.43
CA ALA A 121 2.61 22.10 10.92
C ALA A 121 1.52 23.05 10.40
N ALA A 122 0.51 22.53 9.70
CA ALA A 122 -0.62 23.34 9.23
C ALA A 122 -1.44 23.94 10.39
N LEU A 123 -1.69 23.16 11.45
CA LEU A 123 -2.39 23.63 12.65
C LEU A 123 -1.59 24.72 13.39
N ALA A 124 -0.27 24.54 13.50
CA ALA A 124 0.60 25.53 14.13
C ALA A 124 0.61 26.87 13.37
N HIS A 125 0.64 26.84 12.03
CA HIS A 125 0.54 28.06 11.22
C HIS A 125 -0.84 28.74 11.30
N GLY A 126 -1.92 27.96 11.34
CA GLY A 126 -3.27 28.49 11.54
C GLY A 126 -3.43 29.19 12.88
N ALA A 127 -2.83 28.66 13.96
CA ALA A 127 -2.86 29.27 15.27
C ALA A 127 -2.09 30.61 15.32
N ALA A 128 -0.90 30.69 14.69
CA ALA A 128 -0.11 31.92 14.64
C ALA A 128 -0.84 33.05 13.91
N THR A 129 -1.42 32.76 12.75
CA THR A 129 -2.12 33.76 11.92
C THR A 129 -3.45 34.25 12.50
N ASN A 130 -4.13 33.44 13.34
CA ASN A 130 -5.32 33.89 14.05
C ASN A 130 -5.00 34.75 15.27
N GLY A 131 -3.84 34.56 15.91
CA GLY A 131 -3.39 35.38 17.03
C GLY A 131 -3.19 36.85 16.64
N ASP A 132 -2.61 37.10 15.46
CA ASP A 132 -2.34 38.45 14.95
C ASP A 132 -3.61 39.24 14.56
N ARG A 133 -4.77 38.57 14.39
CA ARG A 133 -6.04 39.24 14.04
C ARG A 133 -6.83 39.73 15.25
N LEU A 134 -6.40 39.36 16.46
CA LEU A 134 -7.08 39.71 17.71
C LEU A 134 -6.38 40.85 18.47
N GLN A 135 -5.34 41.47 17.88
CA GLN A 135 -4.67 42.67 18.38
C GLN A 135 -5.05 43.87 17.50
#